data_AF-A0A6A5SXQ7-F1
#
_entry.id   AF-A0A6A5SXQ7-F1
#
_cell.length_a   1.000
_cell.length_b   1.000
_cell.length_c   1.000
_cell.angle_alpha   90.00
_cell.angle_beta   90.00
_cell.angle_gamma   90.00
#
_symmetry.space_group_name_H-M   'P 1'
#
loop_
_entity.id
_entity.type
_entity.pdbx_description
1 polymer ?
#
loop_
_entity_poly.entity_id
_entity_poly.type
_entity_poly.pdbx_seq_one_letter_code
_entity_poly.pdbx_strand_id
1 'polypeptide(L)'
;LFWKAWESSFKETTILRSFEATVLSPLNLEVILKRFTNTTPDDPDSRCGGSSVSISSTLDWRKINRLIHSAVKDKATKEAKKLSLLLHSISVQNQLLLHEVKGLREALLNKNKRQKHSKPLDLQQRKEYHGGAVVWSPRKFREARVCQTVKEHEEKEQQLQKAESAKLKKAAQVYKLKMDQEKRA
;
A
#
# COMPACT_ATOMS: atom_id res chain seq x y z
N LEU A 1 -48.33 4.95 15.77
CA LEU A 1 -47.77 3.68 16.32
C LEU A 1 -46.24 3.68 16.33
N PHE A 2 -45.59 3.95 15.20
CA PHE A 2 -44.12 4.00 15.08
C PHE A 2 -43.43 4.94 16.09
N TRP A 3 -43.92 6.18 16.24
CA TRP A 3 -43.29 7.18 17.12
C TRP A 3 -43.21 6.78 18.60
N LYS A 4 -44.29 6.22 19.16
CA LYS A 4 -44.30 5.69 20.54
C LYS A 4 -43.36 4.51 20.72
N ALA A 5 -43.26 3.63 19.71
CA ALA A 5 -42.33 2.51 19.75
C ALA A 5 -40.87 2.99 19.65
N TRP A 6 -40.60 4.01 18.85
CA TRP A 6 -39.30 4.64 18.68
C TRP A 6 -38.80 5.29 19.98
N GLU A 7 -39.60 6.14 20.61
CA GLU A 7 -39.29 6.75 21.91
C GLU A 7 -39.12 5.70 23.02
N SER A 8 -39.85 4.58 22.94
CA SER A 8 -39.69 3.49 23.90
C SER A 8 -38.40 2.68 23.69
N SER A 9 -37.88 2.62 22.47
CA SER A 9 -36.72 1.78 22.10
C SER A 9 -35.39 2.54 22.24
N PHE A 10 -35.37 3.83 21.90
CA PHE A 10 -34.19 4.71 22.00
C PHE A 10 -33.99 5.28 23.40
N LYS A 11 -33.97 4.40 24.40
CA LYS A 11 -33.57 4.75 25.77
C LYS A 11 -32.11 4.39 25.96
N GLU A 12 -31.36 5.23 26.68
CA GLU A 12 -29.94 5.04 26.97
C GLU A 12 -29.65 3.63 27.52
N THR A 13 -30.50 3.14 28.43
CA THR A 13 -30.40 1.81 29.02
C THR A 13 -30.56 0.68 28.01
N THR A 14 -31.53 0.78 27.09
CA THR A 14 -31.76 -0.22 26.03
C THR A 14 -30.61 -0.21 25.02
N ILE A 15 -30.10 0.97 24.68
CA ILE A 15 -28.96 1.15 23.79
C ILE A 15 -27.70 0.50 24.40
N LEU A 16 -27.37 0.80 25.66
CA LEU A 16 -26.23 0.21 26.35
C LEU A 16 -26.33 -1.32 26.43
N ARG A 17 -27.52 -1.86 26.73
CA ARG A 17 -27.77 -3.29 26.81
C ARG A 17 -27.68 -3.99 25.44
N SER A 18 -28.03 -3.29 24.35
CA SER A 18 -27.89 -3.81 22.99
C SER A 18 -26.42 -3.95 22.57
N PHE A 19 -25.54 -3.04 23.02
CA PHE A 19 -24.10 -3.14 22.79
C PHE A 19 -23.44 -4.25 23.64
N GLU A 20 -23.91 -4.43 24.87
CA GLU A 20 -23.49 -5.55 25.73
C GLU A 20 -23.84 -6.91 25.10
N ALA A 21 -25.08 -7.07 24.61
CA ALA A 21 -25.56 -8.32 24.01
C ALA A 21 -24.90 -8.66 22.67
N THR A 22 -24.50 -7.66 21.89
CA THR A 22 -23.95 -7.86 20.54
C THR A 22 -22.46 -8.19 20.52
N VAL A 23 -21.80 -8.31 21.69
CA VAL A 23 -20.34 -8.55 21.81
C VAL A 23 -19.54 -7.53 20.97
N LEU A 24 -20.12 -6.35 20.70
CA LEU A 24 -19.47 -5.26 19.99
C LEU A 24 -18.57 -4.52 20.99
N SER A 25 -17.44 -5.16 21.29
CA SER A 25 -16.32 -4.58 22.01
C SER A 25 -15.54 -3.64 21.08
N PRO A 26 -15.18 -2.42 21.50
CA PRO A 26 -15.11 -1.96 22.89
C PRO A 26 -16.22 -0.96 23.29
N LEU A 27 -16.73 -1.11 24.52
CA LEU A 27 -17.61 -0.16 25.23
C LEU A 27 -16.92 1.17 25.59
N ASN A 28 -15.60 1.22 25.43
CA ASN A 28 -14.82 2.41 25.69
C ASN A 28 -14.49 3.09 24.36
N LEU A 29 -15.20 4.18 24.08
CA LEU A 29 -15.00 4.99 22.87
C LEU A 29 -13.54 5.47 22.76
N GLU A 30 -12.86 5.71 23.89
CA GLU A 30 -11.44 6.06 23.94
C GLU A 30 -10.56 5.01 23.27
N VAL A 31 -10.92 3.73 23.29
CA VAL A 31 -10.15 2.67 22.60
C VAL A 31 -10.24 2.84 21.08
N ILE A 32 -11.38 3.31 20.57
CA ILE A 32 -11.54 3.64 19.16
C ILE A 32 -10.77 4.92 18.85
N LEU A 33 -10.89 5.95 19.68
CA LEU A 33 -10.15 7.22 19.51
C LEU A 33 -8.64 7.00 19.54
N LYS A 34 -8.13 6.15 20.45
CA LYS A 34 -6.71 5.79 20.57
C LYS A 34 -6.14 5.12 19.31
N ARG A 35 -6.96 4.40 18.54
CA ARG A 35 -6.55 3.82 17.24
C ARG A 35 -6.27 4.87 16.18
N PHE A 36 -6.88 6.04 16.30
CA PHE A 36 -6.68 7.18 15.41
C PHE A 36 -5.63 8.15 15.93
N THR A 37 -5.35 8.15 17.24
CA THR A 37 -4.23 8.89 17.84
C THR A 37 -2.93 8.07 17.87
N ASN A 38 -2.63 7.30 16.82
CA ASN A 38 -1.34 6.60 16.75
C ASN A 38 -0.22 7.65 16.83
N THR A 39 0.38 7.74 18.03
CA THR A 39 1.69 8.32 18.27
C THR A 39 2.66 7.48 17.43
N THR A 40 3.06 8.01 16.29
CA THR A 40 4.26 7.53 15.59
C THR A 40 5.39 7.54 16.62
N PRO A 41 6.13 6.42 16.82
CA PRO A 41 7.29 6.42 17.71
C PRO A 41 8.26 7.49 17.25
N ASP A 42 8.67 8.35 18.18
CA ASP A 42 9.67 9.39 17.96
C ASP A 42 10.92 8.78 17.32
N ASP A 43 11.19 9.21 16.09
CA ASP A 43 12.48 9.08 15.45
C ASP A 43 13.44 10.01 16.22
N PRO A 44 14.55 9.50 16.82
CA PRO A 44 15.37 10.27 17.76
C PRO A 44 16.17 11.43 17.14
N ASP A 45 15.93 11.78 15.87
CA ASP A 45 16.53 12.96 15.23
C ASP A 45 15.64 14.23 15.29
N SER A 46 14.47 14.17 15.91
CA SER A 46 13.61 15.35 16.08
C SER A 46 13.95 16.16 17.34
N ARG A 47 15.20 16.66 17.43
CA ARG A 47 15.45 17.93 18.15
C ARG A 47 15.19 19.08 17.19
N CYS A 48 13.92 19.41 16.99
CA CYS A 48 13.57 20.73 16.52
C CYS A 48 12.20 21.10 17.07
N GLY A 49 12.20 21.95 18.10
CA GLY A 49 11.04 22.76 18.44
C GLY A 49 10.73 23.66 17.24
N GLY A 50 9.93 23.13 16.33
CA GLY A 50 9.59 23.77 15.08
C GLY A 50 8.32 23.14 14.57
N SER A 51 7.20 23.83 14.81
CA SER A 51 5.88 23.62 14.24
C SER A 51 5.89 22.64 13.07
N SER A 52 5.24 21.48 13.24
CA SER A 52 4.89 20.60 12.13
C SER A 52 3.95 21.38 11.20
N VAL A 53 4.56 22.16 10.32
CA VAL A 53 3.92 22.77 9.16
C VAL A 53 3.68 21.58 8.23
N SER A 54 2.58 20.88 8.48
CA SER A 54 1.89 20.13 7.44
C SER A 54 1.91 20.97 6.17
N ILE A 55 2.32 20.39 5.06
CA ILE A 55 2.55 21.12 3.79
C ILE A 55 1.28 21.85 3.28
N SER A 56 0.12 21.60 3.90
CA SER A 56 -1.13 22.38 3.73
C SER A 56 -1.09 23.78 4.36
N SER A 57 -0.30 23.97 5.42
CA SER A 57 -0.25 25.17 6.24
C SER A 57 0.46 26.35 5.56
N THR A 58 1.19 26.11 4.46
CA THR A 58 1.86 27.15 3.65
C THR A 58 0.92 27.79 2.62
N LEU A 59 -0.20 27.15 2.30
CA LEU A 59 -1.22 27.61 1.32
C LEU A 59 -2.60 27.76 1.96
N ASP A 60 -2.63 28.06 3.26
CA ASP A 60 -3.87 28.42 3.93
C ASP A 60 -4.35 29.77 3.40
N TRP A 61 -5.34 29.74 2.50
CA TRP A 61 -6.06 30.93 2.02
C TRP A 61 -6.42 31.88 3.18
N ARG A 62 -6.77 31.36 4.36
CA ARG A 62 -7.08 32.17 5.55
C ARG A 62 -5.91 33.04 6.01
N LYS A 63 -4.67 32.55 5.96
CA LYS A 63 -3.47 33.32 6.32
C LYS A 63 -3.15 34.35 5.26
N ILE A 64 -3.22 33.95 3.99
CA ILE A 64 -3.03 34.83 2.84
C ILE A 64 -4.05 35.97 2.87
N ASN A 65 -5.32 35.67 3.13
CA ASN A 65 -6.38 36.65 3.18
C ASN A 65 -6.19 37.65 4.34
N ARG A 66 -5.74 37.17 5.52
CA ARG A 66 -5.37 38.06 6.63
C ARG A 66 -4.25 39.02 6.25
N LEU A 67 -3.23 38.53 5.54
CA LEU A 67 -2.11 39.36 5.06
C LEU A 67 -2.57 40.40 4.04
N ILE A 68 -3.42 40.02 3.07
CA ILE A 68 -4.00 40.96 2.12
C ILE A 68 -4.80 42.04 2.86
N HIS A 69 -5.64 41.64 3.82
CA HIS A 69 -6.44 42.57 4.60
C HIS A 69 -5.62 43.47 5.54
N SER A 70 -4.41 43.07 5.93
CA SER A 70 -3.47 43.94 6.66
C SER A 70 -2.67 44.88 5.75
N ALA A 71 -2.33 44.44 4.53
CA ALA A 71 -1.51 45.22 3.60
C ALA A 71 -2.33 46.25 2.81
N VAL A 72 -3.59 45.93 2.48
CA VAL A 72 -4.50 46.83 1.76
C VAL A 72 -5.27 47.69 2.75
N LYS A 73 -4.96 48.99 2.79
CA LYS A 73 -5.65 49.99 3.63
C LYS A 73 -7.15 50.10 3.28
N ASP A 74 -7.48 50.19 1.99
CA ASP A 74 -8.86 50.34 1.51
C ASP A 74 -9.46 49.04 0.97
N LYS A 75 -10.07 48.29 1.89
CA LYS A 75 -10.65 46.95 1.64
C LYS A 75 -11.79 46.92 0.61
N ALA A 76 -12.45 48.06 0.39
CA ALA A 76 -13.65 48.16 -0.45
C ALA A 76 -13.32 48.50 -1.92
N THR A 77 -12.07 48.84 -2.23
CA THR A 77 -11.66 49.19 -3.60
C THR A 77 -11.90 48.03 -4.56
N LYS A 78 -12.33 48.35 -5.78
CA LYS A 78 -12.59 47.33 -6.81
C LYS A 78 -11.30 46.57 -7.16
N GLU A 79 -10.13 47.20 -7.09
CA GLU A 79 -8.84 46.53 -7.33
C GLU A 79 -8.51 45.50 -6.25
N ALA A 80 -8.69 45.82 -4.96
CA ALA A 80 -8.41 44.90 -3.86
C ALA A 80 -9.29 43.64 -3.92
N LYS A 81 -10.57 43.81 -4.28
CA LYS A 81 -11.49 42.69 -4.48
C LYS A 81 -11.06 41.81 -5.66
N LYS A 82 -10.64 42.42 -6.79
CA LYS A 82 -10.10 41.67 -7.93
C LYS A 82 -8.84 40.89 -7.55
N LEU A 83 -7.91 41.51 -6.82
CA LEU A 83 -6.67 40.88 -6.38
C LEU A 83 -6.93 39.69 -5.43
N SER A 84 -7.80 39.87 -4.44
CA SER A 84 -8.16 38.78 -3.52
C SER A 84 -8.84 37.60 -4.23
N LEU A 85 -9.73 37.87 -5.20
CA LEU A 85 -10.36 36.83 -6.02
C LEU A 85 -9.34 36.07 -6.87
N LEU A 86 -8.44 36.78 -7.55
CA LEU A 86 -7.39 36.16 -8.36
C LEU A 86 -6.48 35.29 -7.50
N LEU A 87 -6.02 35.81 -6.36
CA LEU A 87 -5.15 35.06 -5.47
C LEU A 87 -5.85 33.85 -4.85
N HIS A 88 -7.15 33.96 -4.55
CA HIS A 88 -7.96 32.82 -4.13
C HIS A 88 -8.05 31.76 -5.24
N SER A 89 -8.32 32.15 -6.48
CA SER A 89 -8.37 31.22 -7.61
C SER A 89 -7.05 30.47 -7.82
N ILE A 90 -5.91 31.16 -7.72
CA ILE A 90 -4.56 30.57 -7.80
C ILE A 90 -4.32 29.60 -6.64
N SER A 91 -4.71 29.98 -5.42
CA SER A 91 -4.60 29.11 -4.25
C SER A 91 -5.38 27.80 -4.43
N VAL A 92 -6.61 27.88 -4.96
CA VAL A 92 -7.44 26.70 -5.22
C VAL A 92 -6.83 25.83 -6.33
N GLN A 93 -6.37 26.45 -7.43
CA GLN A 93 -5.71 25.72 -8.51
C GLN A 93 -4.46 24.97 -8.03
N ASN A 94 -3.62 25.62 -7.21
CA ASN A 94 -2.43 24.97 -6.64
C ASN A 94 -2.80 23.80 -5.73
N GLN A 95 -3.85 23.93 -4.90
CA GLN A 95 -4.33 22.82 -4.08
C GLN A 95 -4.80 21.65 -4.93
N LEU A 96 -5.60 21.91 -5.97
CA LEU A 96 -6.05 20.88 -6.90
C LEU A 96 -4.87 20.16 -7.57
N LEU A 97 -3.90 20.92 -8.10
CA LEU A 97 -2.69 20.35 -8.71
C LEU A 97 -1.87 19.51 -7.72
N LEU A 98 -1.73 19.94 -6.47
CA LEU A 98 -1.04 19.15 -5.44
C LEU A 98 -1.76 17.83 -5.16
N HIS A 99 -3.08 17.85 -5.09
CA HIS A 99 -3.88 16.64 -4.91
C HIS A 99 -3.78 15.70 -6.12
N GLU A 100 -3.80 16.24 -7.35
CA GLU A 100 -3.59 15.45 -8.56
C GLU A 100 -2.21 14.79 -8.58
N VAL A 101 -1.14 15.55 -8.32
CA VAL A 101 0.23 15.01 -8.27
C VAL A 101 0.34 13.92 -7.20
N LYS A 102 -0.27 14.13 -6.03
CA LYS A 102 -0.31 13.12 -4.96
C LYS A 102 -1.05 11.86 -5.42
N GLY A 103 -2.23 12.00 -6.02
CA GLY A 103 -3.03 10.90 -6.55
C GLY A 103 -2.31 10.12 -7.65
N LEU A 104 -1.61 10.81 -8.55
CA LEU A 104 -0.79 10.18 -9.60
C LEU A 104 0.37 9.38 -9.00
N ARG A 105 1.05 9.91 -7.97
CA ARG A 105 2.12 9.18 -7.26
C ARG A 105 1.58 7.92 -6.60
N GLU A 106 0.44 8.01 -5.91
CA GLU A 106 -0.21 6.85 -5.28
C GLU A 106 -0.65 5.81 -6.31
N ALA A 107 -1.25 6.25 -7.42
CA ALA A 107 -1.64 5.38 -8.53
C ALA A 107 -0.42 4.65 -9.13
N LEU A 108 0.70 5.35 -9.29
CA LEU A 108 1.96 4.76 -9.77
C LEU A 108 2.49 3.72 -8.79
N LEU A 109 2.55 4.03 -7.50
CA LEU A 109 2.95 3.07 -6.47
C LEU A 109 2.07 1.83 -6.46
N ASN A 110 0.75 2.00 -6.58
CA ASN A 110 -0.20 0.90 -6.64
C ASN A 110 -0.03 0.06 -7.91
N LYS A 111 0.23 0.69 -9.07
CA LYS A 111 0.55 -0.01 -10.32
C LYS A 111 1.83 -0.84 -10.17
N ASN A 112 2.88 -0.28 -9.56
CA ASN A 112 4.12 -1.00 -9.30
C ASN A 112 3.91 -2.18 -8.36
N LYS A 113 3.08 -2.04 -7.31
CA LYS A 113 2.69 -3.15 -6.43
C LYS A 113 1.94 -4.25 -7.19
N ARG A 114 1.03 -3.88 -8.10
CA ARG A 114 0.31 -4.84 -8.96
C ARG A 114 1.23 -5.55 -9.95
N GLN A 115 2.21 -4.84 -10.52
CA GLN A 115 3.22 -5.45 -11.41
C GLN A 115 4.12 -6.45 -10.67
N LYS A 116 4.39 -6.21 -9.38
CA LYS A 116 5.04 -7.19 -8.49
C LYS A 116 4.07 -8.31 -8.06
N HIS A 117 3.21 -8.80 -8.96
CA HIS A 117 2.43 -10.00 -8.66
C HIS A 117 3.43 -11.14 -8.48
N SER A 118 3.54 -11.63 -7.24
CA SER A 118 4.31 -12.82 -6.94
C SER A 118 3.81 -13.98 -7.80
N LYS A 119 4.70 -14.89 -8.22
CA LYS A 119 4.28 -16.12 -8.90
C LYS A 119 3.17 -16.78 -8.06
N PRO A 120 2.01 -17.11 -8.65
CA PRO A 120 0.92 -17.73 -7.89
C PRO A 120 1.42 -19.04 -7.29
N LEU A 121 1.10 -19.28 -6.02
CA LEU A 121 1.47 -20.49 -5.34
C LEU A 121 0.68 -21.66 -5.93
N ASP A 122 1.38 -22.67 -6.45
CA ASP A 122 0.77 -23.85 -7.04
C ASP A 122 0.19 -24.75 -5.94
N LEU A 123 -1.10 -24.56 -5.65
CA LEU A 123 -1.85 -25.40 -4.74
C LEU A 123 -2.25 -26.69 -5.47
N GLN A 124 -1.44 -27.74 -5.31
CA GLN A 124 -1.71 -29.03 -5.95
C GLN A 124 -3.04 -29.63 -5.45
N GLN A 125 -4.02 -29.69 -6.33
CA GLN A 125 -5.27 -30.41 -6.08
C GLN A 125 -5.02 -31.92 -6.17
N ARG A 126 -5.53 -32.69 -5.21
CA ARG A 126 -5.48 -34.15 -5.26
C ARG A 126 -6.34 -34.63 -6.43
N LYS A 127 -5.76 -35.46 -7.30
CA LYS A 127 -6.45 -36.03 -8.48
C LYS A 127 -7.65 -36.90 -8.13
N GLU A 128 -7.74 -37.37 -6.89
CA GLU A 128 -8.80 -38.28 -6.40
C GLU A 128 -10.17 -37.62 -6.24
N TYR A 129 -10.27 -36.29 -6.23
CA TYR A 129 -11.53 -35.59 -5.96
C TYR A 129 -12.11 -34.96 -7.23
N HIS A 130 -13.21 -35.53 -7.74
CA HIS A 130 -13.93 -35.06 -8.93
C HIS A 130 -15.13 -34.14 -8.61
N GLY A 131 -15.33 -33.74 -7.36
CA GLY A 131 -16.45 -32.91 -6.91
C GLY A 131 -16.16 -31.41 -6.94
N GLY A 132 -17.11 -30.62 -7.46
CA GLY A 132 -17.01 -29.17 -7.63
C GLY A 132 -17.12 -28.38 -6.32
N ALA A 133 -16.01 -28.25 -5.59
CA ALA A 133 -15.62 -27.17 -4.69
C ALA A 133 -14.35 -27.60 -3.93
N VAL A 134 -13.28 -26.81 -3.98
CA VAL A 134 -12.01 -27.14 -3.30
C VAL A 134 -11.81 -26.22 -2.10
N VAL A 135 -11.78 -26.80 -0.89
CA VAL A 135 -11.49 -26.07 0.35
C VAL A 135 -9.99 -26.08 0.61
N TRP A 136 -9.39 -24.89 0.68
CA TRP A 136 -7.97 -24.73 1.00
C TRP A 136 -7.76 -24.44 2.48
N SER A 137 -7.22 -25.41 3.21
CA SER A 137 -6.84 -25.21 4.61
C SER A 137 -5.45 -24.55 4.73
N PRO A 138 -5.13 -23.87 5.85
CA PRO A 138 -3.80 -23.28 6.07
C PRO A 138 -2.64 -24.28 5.93
N ARG A 139 -2.89 -25.57 6.24
CA ARG A 139 -1.93 -26.64 6.03
C ARG A 139 -1.56 -26.80 4.55
N LYS A 140 -2.51 -26.67 3.62
CA LYS A 140 -2.27 -26.78 2.18
C LYS A 140 -1.36 -25.68 1.64
N PHE A 141 -1.48 -24.46 2.18
CA PHE A 141 -0.55 -23.38 1.86
C PHE A 141 0.89 -23.69 2.29
N ARG A 142 1.08 -24.29 3.47
CA ARG A 142 2.42 -24.70 3.93
C ARG A 142 3.01 -25.79 3.04
N GLU A 143 2.21 -26.81 2.71
CA GLU A 143 2.63 -27.90 1.81
C GLU A 143 3.06 -27.34 0.44
N ALA A 144 2.24 -26.47 -0.17
CA ALA A 144 2.57 -25.88 -1.47
C ALA A 144 3.85 -25.03 -1.44
N ARG A 145 4.12 -24.30 -0.35
CA ARG A 145 5.38 -23.56 -0.19
C ARG A 145 6.59 -24.49 -0.16
N VAL A 146 6.50 -25.60 0.60
CA VAL A 146 7.56 -26.61 0.64
C VAL A 146 7.77 -27.21 -0.75
N CYS A 147 6.70 -27.62 -1.43
CA CYS A 147 6.77 -28.14 -2.80
C CYS A 147 7.43 -27.14 -3.75
N GLN A 148 7.13 -25.85 -3.64
CA GLN A 148 7.77 -24.81 -4.46
C GLN A 148 9.28 -24.72 -4.20
N THR A 149 9.70 -24.73 -2.93
CA THR A 149 11.14 -24.70 -2.60
C THR A 149 11.88 -25.90 -3.18
N VAL A 150 11.28 -27.10 -3.11
CA VAL A 150 11.87 -28.33 -3.68
C VAL A 150 12.01 -28.21 -5.20
N LYS A 151 10.95 -27.80 -5.91
CA LYS A 151 11.00 -27.57 -7.37
C LYS A 151 12.11 -26.58 -7.76
N GLU A 152 12.24 -25.47 -7.03
CA GLU A 152 13.27 -24.46 -7.29
C GLU A 152 14.69 -25.01 -7.07
N HIS A 153 14.89 -25.91 -6.10
CA HIS A 153 16.16 -26.59 -5.90
C HIS A 153 16.47 -27.58 -7.03
N GLU A 154 15.51 -28.43 -7.40
CA GLU A 154 15.64 -29.38 -8.50
C GLU A 154 15.95 -28.68 -9.84
N GLU A 155 15.27 -27.57 -10.15
CA GLU A 155 15.53 -26.78 -11.36
C GLU A 155 16.96 -26.23 -11.39
N LYS A 156 17.48 -25.75 -10.25
CA LYS A 156 18.85 -25.26 -10.14
C LYS A 156 19.86 -26.40 -10.33
N GLU A 157 19.64 -27.55 -9.71
CA GLU A 157 20.51 -28.72 -9.87
C GLU A 157 20.55 -29.19 -11.33
N GLN A 158 19.39 -29.26 -11.99
CA GLN A 158 19.33 -29.61 -13.41
C GLN A 158 20.07 -28.59 -14.30
N GLN A 159 19.99 -27.30 -14.00
CA GLN A 159 20.74 -26.27 -14.71
C GLN A 159 22.26 -26.43 -14.50
N LEU A 160 22.70 -26.74 -13.29
CA LEU A 160 24.10 -27.02 -12.98
C LEU A 160 24.60 -28.24 -13.75
N GLN A 161 23.87 -29.36 -13.72
CA GLN A 161 24.21 -30.57 -14.47
C GLN A 161 24.28 -30.32 -15.99
N LYS A 162 23.35 -29.53 -16.54
CA LYS A 162 23.39 -29.12 -17.95
C LYS A 162 24.62 -28.27 -18.27
N ALA A 163 25.00 -27.35 -17.39
CA ALA A 163 26.20 -26.54 -17.57
C ALA A 163 27.49 -27.39 -17.49
N GLU A 164 27.57 -28.33 -16.56
CA GLU A 164 28.71 -29.25 -16.42
C GLU A 164 28.84 -30.16 -17.63
N SER A 165 27.75 -30.80 -18.06
CA SER A 165 27.75 -31.64 -19.26
C SER A 165 28.12 -30.85 -20.53
N ALA A 166 27.69 -29.59 -20.66
CA ALA A 166 28.11 -28.72 -21.74
C ALA A 166 29.62 -28.41 -21.69
N LYS A 167 30.19 -28.19 -20.51
CA LYS A 167 31.65 -27.99 -20.33
C LYS A 167 32.43 -29.24 -20.72
N LEU A 168 32.00 -30.43 -20.26
CA LEU A 168 32.64 -31.71 -20.59
C LEU A 168 32.61 -31.97 -22.10
N LYS A 169 31.48 -31.71 -22.76
CA LYS A 169 31.37 -31.84 -24.23
C LYS A 169 32.35 -30.93 -24.96
N LYS A 170 32.48 -29.67 -24.55
CA LYS A 170 33.46 -28.73 -25.12
C LYS A 170 34.90 -29.22 -24.92
N ALA A 171 35.25 -29.69 -23.73
CA ALA A 171 36.58 -30.22 -23.45
C ALA A 171 36.89 -31.47 -24.31
N ALA A 172 35.94 -32.39 -24.43
CA ALA A 172 36.08 -33.57 -25.28
C ALA A 172 36.24 -33.20 -26.77
N GLN A 173 35.53 -32.17 -27.23
CA GLN A 173 35.63 -31.67 -28.60
C GLN A 173 37.02 -31.06 -28.87
N VAL A 174 37.54 -30.25 -27.94
CA VAL A 174 38.90 -29.70 -28.01
C VAL A 174 39.94 -30.82 -28.01
N TYR A 175 39.78 -31.83 -27.15
CA TYR A 175 40.69 -32.98 -27.10
C TYR A 175 40.70 -33.75 -28.44
N LYS A 176 39.53 -34.03 -29.02
CA LYS A 176 39.45 -34.65 -30.35
C LYS A 176 40.18 -33.85 -31.42
N LEU A 177 39.98 -32.52 -31.45
CA LEU A 177 40.66 -31.65 -32.41
C LEU A 177 42.19 -31.73 -32.28
N LYS A 178 42.73 -31.81 -31.05
CA LYS A 178 44.17 -31.99 -30.82
C LYS A 178 44.66 -33.34 -31.34
N MET A 179 43.96 -34.43 -31.02
CA MET A 179 44.33 -35.77 -31.49
C MET A 179 44.30 -35.86 -33.02
N ASP A 180 43.34 -35.20 -33.67
CA ASP A 180 43.25 -35.16 -35.14
C ASP A 180 44.35 -34.28 -35.77
N GLN A 181 44.88 -33.29 -35.05
CA GLN A 181 46.04 -32.51 -35.48
C GLN A 181 47.33 -33.33 -35.35
N GLU A 182 47.53 -34.01 -34.22
CA GLU A 182 48.70 -34.88 -33.99
C GLU A 182 48.79 -36.02 -35.00
N LYS A 183 47.65 -36.61 -35.42
CA LYS A 183 47.63 -37.66 -36.45
C LYS A 183 47.91 -37.16 -37.88
N ARG A 184 47.78 -35.86 -38.12
CA ARG A 184 48.04 -35.23 -39.44
C ARG A 184 49.47 -34.73 -39.58
N ALA A 185 50.22 -34.63 -38.48
CA ALA A 185 51.64 -34.32 -38.45
C ALA A 185 52.47 -35.59 -38.66
#